data_AF-A0A8X6WZ91-F1
#
_entry.id   AF-A0A8X6WZ91-F1
#
_cell.length_a   1.000
_cell.length_b   1.000
_cell.length_c   1.000
_cell.angle_alpha   90.00
_cell.angle_beta   90.00
_cell.angle_gamma   90.00
#
_symmetry.space_group_name_H-M   'P 1'
#
loop_
_entity.id
_entity.type
_entity.pdbx_description
1 polymer ?
#
loop_
_entity_poly.entity_id
_entity_poly.type
_entity_poly.pdbx_seq_one_letter_code
_entity_poly.pdbx_strand_id
1 'polypeptide(L)'
;MKIRRTSLKTKKTLKIKRLEEDGSDPKSSPVQKLSKISDDYPAQKSNSNEIEGKQPLDDPSAAPGEYMLFHFPSEPSLQVPGPIPKKFGFIGLGMMGQMIMKHMLNLEQDVSIWNRNAEEGLIFVEAGAQLRSTPSEVVRNSDIIFSCVSGSDFVKSHLYHDEGVLQGFKKSETGTKGYVELTGIDPSTSIESAEAINYFGGRYLKAPIFHPERFEENGRLEILCSGDMGLFKECESWFTAFTEDVSFSSCDVGEDTEFLLLFNRVKNVDEKILDVFRVFNQNN
;
A
#
# COMPACT_ATOMS: atom_id res chain seq x y z
N MET A 1 41.93 -8.14 65.97
CA MET A 1 41.57 -9.55 66.25
C MET A 1 40.39 -9.97 65.37
N LYS A 2 40.67 -10.80 64.35
CA LYS A 2 39.89 -11.94 63.79
C LYS A 2 38.35 -11.87 63.52
N ILE A 3 38.01 -11.86 62.22
CA ILE A 3 37.22 -12.83 61.41
C ILE A 3 36.36 -13.90 62.12
N ARG A 4 35.09 -14.07 61.66
CA ARG A 4 34.40 -15.32 61.18
C ARG A 4 32.97 -14.93 60.71
N ARG A 5 32.42 -15.17 59.51
CA ARG A 5 32.26 -16.34 58.59
C ARG A 5 31.43 -17.51 59.13
N THR A 6 30.20 -17.66 58.59
CA THR A 6 29.40 -18.89 58.37
C THR A 6 28.38 -18.55 57.26
N SER A 7 28.52 -18.92 55.98
CA SER A 7 28.41 -20.23 55.31
C SER A 7 27.05 -20.92 55.45
N LEU A 8 26.26 -20.92 54.37
CA LEU A 8 25.52 -22.10 53.93
C LEU A 8 25.45 -22.13 52.39
N LYS A 9 26.00 -23.22 51.85
CA LYS A 9 26.08 -23.59 50.43
C LYS A 9 24.82 -24.39 50.10
N THR A 10 24.23 -24.15 48.93
CA THR A 10 23.59 -25.24 48.18
C THR A 10 23.80 -25.04 46.68
N LYS A 11 24.68 -25.88 46.12
CA LYS A 11 24.84 -26.08 44.67
C LYS A 11 23.60 -26.79 44.14
N LYS A 12 23.01 -26.30 43.05
CA LYS A 12 22.23 -27.14 42.13
C LYS A 12 22.70 -26.89 40.70
N THR A 13 23.61 -27.74 40.28
CA THR A 13 24.05 -27.90 38.89
C THR A 13 22.91 -28.57 38.12
N LEU A 14 22.27 -27.84 37.21
CA LEU A 14 21.38 -28.44 36.20
C LEU A 14 22.22 -28.74 34.96
N LYS A 15 22.45 -30.04 34.76
CA LYS A 15 23.08 -30.62 33.57
C LYS A 15 22.24 -30.27 32.35
N ILE A 16 22.81 -29.56 31.39
CA ILE A 16 22.28 -29.48 30.02
C ILE A 16 22.48 -30.88 29.43
N LYS A 17 21.39 -31.64 29.32
CA LYS A 17 21.35 -32.89 28.57
C LYS A 17 21.39 -32.49 27.09
N ARG A 18 22.48 -32.86 26.40
CA ARG A 18 22.51 -33.02 24.95
C ARG A 18 21.38 -33.99 24.60
N LEU A 19 20.34 -33.50 23.93
CA LEU A 19 19.40 -34.36 23.22
C LEU A 19 20.00 -34.56 21.84
N GLU A 20 20.30 -35.82 21.56
CA GLU A 20 20.69 -36.32 20.26
C GLU A 20 19.55 -36.11 19.27
N GLU A 21 19.94 -35.86 18.03
CA GLU A 21 19.11 -35.72 16.85
C GLU A 21 18.23 -36.96 16.67
N ASP A 22 16.92 -36.77 16.65
CA ASP A 22 16.00 -37.75 16.11
C ASP A 22 15.22 -37.09 14.98
N GLY A 23 15.30 -37.72 13.81
CA GLY A 23 15.03 -37.12 12.51
C GLY A 23 13.59 -36.66 12.33
N SER A 24 13.43 -35.40 11.93
CA SER A 24 12.31 -34.94 11.11
C SER A 24 12.82 -33.93 10.08
N ASP A 25 12.37 -34.11 8.85
CA ASP A 25 12.93 -33.64 7.58
C ASP A 25 13.14 -32.10 7.49
N PRO A 26 14.36 -31.59 7.18
CA PRO A 26 14.60 -30.17 6.97
C PRO A 26 14.45 -29.83 5.47
N LYS A 27 13.22 -29.76 4.96
CA LYS A 27 12.95 -29.27 3.59
C LYS A 27 11.70 -28.39 3.48
N SER A 28 11.87 -27.11 3.81
CA SER A 28 11.50 -26.02 2.89
C SER A 28 12.07 -24.71 3.42
N SER A 29 13.17 -24.22 2.83
CA SER A 29 13.66 -22.88 3.12
C SER A 29 12.64 -21.83 2.64
N PRO A 30 12.51 -20.65 3.28
CA PRO A 30 11.62 -19.58 2.82
C PRO A 30 11.82 -19.21 1.33
N VAL A 31 13.02 -19.41 0.79
CA VAL A 31 13.36 -19.21 -0.62
C VAL A 31 12.61 -20.17 -1.55
N GLN A 32 12.36 -21.42 -1.12
CA GLN A 32 11.57 -22.40 -1.88
C GLN A 32 10.06 -22.14 -1.82
N LYS A 33 9.60 -21.40 -0.80
CA LYS A 33 8.20 -20.97 -0.68
C LYS A 33 7.93 -19.78 -1.60
N LEU A 34 8.87 -18.83 -1.69
CA LEU A 34 8.82 -17.68 -2.59
C LEU A 34 9.02 -18.06 -4.07
N SER A 35 9.89 -19.05 -4.38
CA SER A 35 10.07 -19.53 -5.75
C SER A 35 8.85 -20.26 -6.31
N LYS A 36 8.03 -20.87 -5.44
CA LYS A 36 6.76 -21.50 -5.86
C LYS A 36 5.66 -20.47 -6.10
N ILE A 37 5.69 -19.32 -5.41
CA ILE A 37 4.69 -18.25 -5.57
C ILE A 37 4.87 -17.53 -6.92
N SER A 38 6.09 -17.39 -7.45
CA SER A 38 6.28 -16.79 -8.79
C SER A 38 5.73 -17.67 -9.91
N ASP A 39 5.68 -19.00 -9.72
CA ASP A 39 5.15 -19.94 -10.72
C ASP A 39 3.61 -19.89 -10.81
N ASP A 40 2.92 -19.47 -9.74
CA ASP A 40 1.46 -19.36 -9.69
C ASP A 40 0.90 -18.09 -10.38
N TYR A 41 1.77 -17.13 -10.74
CA TYR A 41 1.39 -15.86 -11.36
C TYR A 41 2.25 -15.56 -12.59
N PRO A 42 1.97 -16.19 -13.75
CA PRO A 42 2.76 -15.99 -14.96
C PRO A 42 2.66 -14.55 -15.46
N ALA A 43 3.81 -13.99 -15.84
CA ALA A 43 3.92 -12.67 -16.45
C ALA A 43 2.97 -12.52 -17.65
N GLN A 44 2.01 -11.59 -17.56
CA GLN A 44 1.24 -11.17 -18.73
C GLN A 44 2.08 -10.18 -19.52
N LYS A 45 2.53 -10.61 -20.71
CA LYS A 45 3.33 -9.81 -21.63
C LYS A 45 2.67 -8.46 -21.89
N SER A 46 3.33 -7.38 -21.50
CA SER A 46 3.06 -6.05 -22.03
C SER A 46 3.43 -6.07 -23.51
N ASN A 47 2.44 -5.84 -24.38
CA ASN A 47 2.70 -5.63 -25.80
C ASN A 47 3.35 -4.24 -25.94
N SER A 48 4.68 -4.22 -26.00
CA SER A 48 5.46 -3.07 -26.46
C SER A 48 5.29 -2.93 -27.98
N ASN A 49 4.27 -2.20 -28.42
CA ASN A 49 4.26 -1.69 -29.79
C ASN A 49 5.07 -0.39 -29.83
N GLU A 50 6.13 -0.42 -30.63
CA GLU A 50 6.96 0.73 -31.00
C GLU A 50 6.06 1.84 -31.58
N ILE A 51 6.09 3.02 -30.96
CA ILE A 51 5.45 4.22 -31.51
C ILE A 51 6.52 4.92 -32.35
N GLU A 52 6.63 4.50 -33.62
CA GLU A 52 7.25 5.33 -34.65
C GLU A 52 6.41 6.60 -34.87
N GLY A 53 7.09 7.74 -34.89
CA GLY A 53 6.48 9.05 -34.94
C GLY A 53 5.52 9.25 -36.11
N LYS A 54 4.29 9.65 -35.80
CA LYS A 54 3.42 10.37 -36.71
C LYS A 54 3.19 11.76 -36.15
N GLN A 55 3.55 12.76 -36.94
CA GLN A 55 3.23 14.16 -36.68
C GLN A 55 1.71 14.33 -36.53
N PRO A 56 1.22 15.22 -35.66
CA PRO A 56 -0.21 15.45 -35.51
C PRO A 56 -0.80 15.98 -36.83
N LEU A 57 -1.88 15.35 -37.28
CA LEU A 57 -2.75 15.91 -38.31
C LEU A 57 -3.62 16.97 -37.64
N ASP A 58 -3.42 18.23 -38.02
CA ASP A 58 -4.29 19.35 -37.66
C ASP A 58 -5.67 19.17 -38.34
N ASP A 59 -6.63 18.55 -37.65
CA ASP A 59 -8.05 18.59 -38.00
C ASP A 59 -8.79 19.53 -37.03
N PRO A 60 -9.19 20.75 -37.46
CA PRO A 60 -9.88 21.71 -36.62
C PRO A 60 -11.39 21.42 -36.45
N SER A 61 -11.88 20.21 -36.77
CA SER A 61 -13.32 19.87 -36.69
C SER A 61 -13.71 18.79 -35.67
N ALA A 62 -12.76 18.23 -34.91
CA ALA A 62 -13.09 17.33 -33.81
C ALA A 62 -13.50 18.14 -32.57
N ALA A 63 -14.81 18.16 -32.27
CA ALA A 63 -15.31 18.72 -31.02
C ALA A 63 -14.64 18.02 -29.83
N PRO A 64 -14.04 18.75 -28.86
CA PRO A 64 -13.48 18.12 -27.68
C PRO A 64 -14.62 17.49 -26.89
N GLY A 65 -14.53 16.17 -26.67
CA GLY A 65 -15.39 15.50 -25.71
C GLY A 65 -15.31 16.22 -24.38
N GLU A 66 -16.47 16.46 -23.75
CA GLU A 66 -16.59 17.09 -22.44
C GLU A 66 -15.84 16.25 -21.39
N TYR A 67 -14.55 16.49 -21.24
CA TYR A 67 -13.86 16.19 -20.00
C TYR A 67 -14.38 17.21 -19.00
N MET A 68 -15.19 16.72 -18.04
CA MET A 68 -15.61 17.51 -16.89
C MET A 68 -14.40 18.24 -16.32
N LEU A 69 -14.38 19.56 -16.51
CA LEU A 69 -13.48 20.47 -15.82
C LEU A 69 -13.82 20.38 -14.33
N PHE A 70 -13.16 19.46 -13.63
CA PHE A 70 -13.18 19.43 -12.17
C PHE A 70 -12.55 20.75 -11.71
N HIS A 71 -13.41 21.66 -11.28
CA HIS A 71 -13.02 22.89 -10.63
C HIS A 71 -12.23 22.49 -9.38
N PHE A 72 -10.94 22.82 -9.33
CA PHE A 72 -10.15 22.68 -8.12
C PHE A 72 -10.84 23.53 -7.05
N PRO A 73 -11.40 22.95 -5.97
CA PRO A 73 -11.86 23.77 -4.87
C PRO A 73 -10.65 24.54 -4.35
N SER A 74 -10.79 25.85 -4.22
CA SER A 74 -9.80 26.68 -3.53
C SER A 74 -9.57 26.08 -2.14
N GLU A 75 -8.32 25.66 -1.89
CA GLU A 75 -7.93 24.88 -0.71
C GLU A 75 -8.47 25.45 0.60
N PRO A 76 -9.09 24.65 1.48
CA PRO A 76 -8.96 24.91 2.90
C PRO A 76 -7.53 24.55 3.29
N SER A 77 -6.75 25.55 3.69
CA SER A 77 -5.38 25.41 4.17
C SER A 77 -5.33 24.50 5.41
N LEU A 78 -5.23 23.18 5.20
CA LEU A 78 -4.89 22.26 6.27
C LEU A 78 -3.40 22.44 6.56
N GLN A 79 -3.10 22.97 7.74
CA GLN A 79 -1.74 23.04 8.25
C GLN A 79 -1.22 21.61 8.44
N VAL A 80 -0.34 21.17 7.54
CA VAL A 80 0.34 19.88 7.64
C VAL A 80 1.34 19.94 8.80
N PRO A 81 1.19 19.16 9.89
CA PRO A 81 2.10 19.23 11.01
C PRO A 81 3.37 18.42 10.70
N GLY A 82 4.50 19.12 10.51
CA GLY A 82 5.84 18.54 10.47
C GLY A 82 6.52 18.50 9.09
N PRO A 83 7.85 18.30 9.03
CA PRO A 83 8.58 18.19 7.76
C PRO A 83 8.15 16.92 7.05
N ILE A 84 7.44 17.08 5.93
CA ILE A 84 6.99 15.97 5.09
C ILE A 84 8.24 15.30 4.47
N PRO A 85 8.36 13.96 4.51
CA PRO A 85 9.43 13.23 3.82
C PRO A 85 9.53 13.67 2.35
N LYS A 86 10.73 14.00 1.88
CA LYS A 86 10.88 14.72 0.60
C LYS A 86 10.58 13.88 -0.64
N LYS A 87 10.51 12.55 -0.52
CA LYS A 87 10.33 11.63 -1.64
C LYS A 87 9.27 10.58 -1.37
N PHE A 88 8.18 10.62 -2.11
CA PHE A 88 7.19 9.55 -2.06
C PHE A 88 6.94 8.94 -3.44
N GLY A 89 6.39 7.74 -3.41
CA GLY A 89 6.04 6.95 -4.57
C GLY A 89 4.56 6.63 -4.56
N PHE A 90 3.93 6.56 -5.73
CA PHE A 90 2.54 6.15 -5.83
C PHE A 90 2.34 5.13 -6.95
N ILE A 91 1.74 3.98 -6.60
CA ILE A 91 1.48 2.86 -7.48
C ILE A 91 -0.02 2.68 -7.59
N GLY A 92 -0.53 2.74 -8.82
CA GLY A 92 -1.95 2.60 -9.11
C GLY A 92 -2.65 3.95 -9.18
N LEU A 93 -2.99 4.36 -10.41
CA LEU A 93 -3.64 5.64 -10.70
C LEU A 93 -5.05 5.42 -11.26
N GLY A 94 -5.78 4.47 -10.69
CA GLY A 94 -7.22 4.35 -10.91
C GLY A 94 -7.97 5.52 -10.26
N MET A 95 -9.31 5.52 -10.35
CA MET A 95 -10.16 6.61 -9.84
C MET A 95 -9.78 7.09 -8.43
N MET A 96 -9.66 6.17 -7.46
CA MET A 96 -9.30 6.50 -6.08
C MET A 96 -7.84 6.98 -5.96
N GLY A 97 -6.92 6.30 -6.63
CA GLY A 97 -5.49 6.66 -6.62
C GLY A 97 -5.26 8.08 -7.15
N GLN A 98 -5.93 8.46 -8.24
CA GLN A 98 -5.85 9.82 -8.79
C GLN A 98 -6.39 10.87 -7.81
N MET A 99 -7.50 10.57 -7.12
CA MET A 99 -8.08 11.49 -6.14
C MET A 99 -7.17 11.72 -4.93
N ILE A 100 -6.55 10.66 -4.43
CA ILE A 100 -5.56 10.75 -3.33
C ILE A 100 -4.32 11.51 -3.80
N MET A 101 -3.80 11.19 -4.99
CA MET A 101 -2.65 11.87 -5.57
C MET A 101 -2.86 13.37 -5.74
N LYS A 102 -4.07 13.80 -6.13
CA LYS A 102 -4.40 15.23 -6.24
C LYS A 102 -4.28 15.96 -4.90
N HIS A 103 -4.61 15.31 -3.79
CA HIS A 103 -4.47 15.90 -2.46
C HIS A 103 -3.04 15.83 -1.91
N MET A 104 -2.28 14.80 -2.30
CA MET A 104 -0.92 14.60 -1.82
C MET A 104 0.12 15.40 -2.61
N LEU A 105 -0.14 15.69 -3.88
CA LEU A 105 0.86 16.30 -4.76
C LEU A 105 1.11 17.77 -4.38
N ASN A 106 2.33 18.06 -3.95
CA ASN A 106 2.84 19.40 -3.73
C ASN A 106 4.08 19.66 -4.62
N LEU A 107 4.21 20.86 -5.17
CA LEU A 107 5.30 21.26 -6.09
C LEU A 107 6.71 21.15 -5.48
N GLU A 108 6.84 21.07 -4.15
CA GLU A 108 8.14 20.97 -3.46
C GLU A 108 8.63 19.53 -3.21
N GLN A 109 7.86 18.52 -3.62
CA GLN A 109 8.14 17.11 -3.35
C GLN A 109 8.65 16.36 -4.59
N ASP A 110 9.53 15.38 -4.39
CA ASP A 110 9.99 14.47 -5.46
C ASP A 110 9.06 13.25 -5.51
N VAL A 111 8.20 13.22 -6.52
CA VAL A 111 7.11 12.24 -6.62
C VAL A 111 7.37 11.29 -7.78
N SER A 112 7.52 9.99 -7.48
CA SER A 112 7.62 8.94 -8.52
C SER A 112 6.31 8.19 -8.64
N ILE A 113 5.73 8.12 -9.82
CA ILE A 113 4.43 7.47 -10.04
C ILE A 113 4.56 6.31 -11.01
N TRP A 114 3.70 5.31 -10.85
CA TRP A 114 3.53 4.25 -11.82
C TRP A 114 2.07 3.81 -11.87
N ASN A 115 1.62 3.50 -13.08
CA ASN A 115 0.36 2.82 -13.31
C ASN A 115 0.50 1.89 -14.52
N ARG A 116 -0.30 0.82 -14.55
CA ARG A 116 -0.30 -0.12 -15.67
C ARG A 116 -0.63 0.57 -16.99
N ASN A 117 -1.60 1.49 -16.97
CA ASN A 117 -1.82 2.41 -18.09
C ASN A 117 -1.09 3.73 -17.80
N ALA A 118 0.00 3.97 -18.53
CA ALA A 118 0.84 5.16 -18.37
C ALA A 118 0.08 6.48 -18.61
N GLU A 119 -0.96 6.45 -19.47
CA GLU A 119 -1.75 7.64 -19.82
C GLU A 119 -2.46 8.26 -18.60
N GLU A 120 -2.86 7.44 -17.62
CA GLU A 120 -3.51 7.91 -16.38
C GLU A 120 -2.55 8.73 -15.49
N GLY A 121 -1.25 8.65 -15.74
CA GLY A 121 -0.23 9.43 -15.02
C GLY A 121 0.09 10.79 -15.62
N LEU A 122 -0.30 11.06 -16.87
CA LEU A 122 0.15 12.26 -17.60
C LEU A 122 -0.26 13.57 -16.92
N ILE A 123 -1.47 13.63 -16.36
CA ILE A 123 -1.95 14.81 -15.61
C ILE A 123 -1.05 15.16 -14.42
N PHE A 124 -0.46 14.17 -13.77
CA PHE A 124 0.45 14.40 -12.64
C PHE A 124 1.87 14.73 -13.10
N VAL A 125 2.27 14.25 -14.29
CA VAL A 125 3.54 14.66 -14.91
C VAL A 125 3.53 16.15 -15.24
N GLU A 126 2.42 16.66 -15.76
CA GLU A 126 2.24 18.10 -15.99
C GLU A 126 2.33 18.92 -14.68
N ALA A 127 1.92 18.32 -13.57
CA ALA A 127 2.01 18.90 -12.23
C ALA A 127 3.36 18.62 -11.52
N GLY A 128 4.34 18.00 -12.19
CA GLY A 128 5.72 17.84 -11.69
C GLY A 128 6.10 16.43 -11.20
N ALA A 129 5.18 15.46 -11.24
CA ALA A 129 5.50 14.07 -10.91
C ALA A 129 6.37 13.40 -12.00
N GLN A 130 7.13 12.37 -11.60
CA GLN A 130 7.98 11.60 -12.50
C GLN A 130 7.35 10.24 -12.76
N LEU A 131 6.86 10.04 -13.99
CA LEU A 131 6.34 8.75 -14.42
C LEU A 131 7.48 7.75 -14.62
N ARG A 132 7.38 6.61 -13.94
CA ARG A 132 8.33 5.50 -14.03
C ARG A 132 7.79 4.41 -14.94
N SER A 133 8.69 3.60 -15.47
CA SER A 133 8.33 2.49 -16.38
C SER A 133 7.87 1.25 -15.61
N THR A 134 8.37 1.06 -14.38
CA THR A 134 8.10 -0.14 -13.56
C THR A 134 7.82 0.20 -12.09
N PRO A 135 7.08 -0.66 -11.36
CA PRO A 135 6.91 -0.51 -9.90
C PRO A 135 8.24 -0.50 -9.15
N SER A 136 9.23 -1.30 -9.60
CA SER A 136 10.57 -1.34 -8.98
C SER A 136 11.29 0.01 -9.04
N GLU A 137 11.11 0.77 -10.12
CA GLU A 137 11.68 2.12 -10.26
C GLU A 137 11.05 3.12 -9.30
N VAL A 138 9.74 3.01 -9.02
CA VAL A 138 9.09 3.85 -8.00
C VAL A 138 9.74 3.61 -6.65
N VAL A 139 9.87 2.35 -6.23
CA VAL A 139 10.47 1.99 -4.94
C VAL A 139 11.92 2.47 -4.81
N ARG A 140 12.72 2.37 -5.88
CA ARG A 140 14.13 2.84 -5.86
C ARG A 140 14.23 4.35 -5.65
N ASN A 141 13.28 5.12 -6.16
CA ASN A 141 13.31 6.59 -6.16
C ASN A 141 12.48 7.24 -5.05
N SER A 142 11.88 6.45 -4.15
CA SER A 142 10.98 6.94 -3.10
C SER A 142 11.34 6.36 -1.73
N ASP A 143 11.08 7.12 -0.67
CA ASP A 143 11.29 6.66 0.72
C ASP A 143 10.04 5.98 1.27
N ILE A 144 8.87 6.53 0.93
CA ILE A 144 7.56 5.95 1.26
C ILE A 144 6.80 5.70 -0.05
N ILE A 145 6.27 4.50 -0.23
CA ILE A 145 5.54 4.09 -1.41
C ILE A 145 4.10 3.79 -1.02
N PHE A 146 3.15 4.47 -1.63
CA PHE A 146 1.72 4.20 -1.50
C PHE A 146 1.25 3.35 -2.67
N SER A 147 0.42 2.35 -2.38
CA SER A 147 -0.22 1.48 -3.38
C SER A 147 -1.72 1.59 -3.25
N CYS A 148 -2.41 1.88 -4.35
CA CYS A 148 -3.87 1.93 -4.44
C CYS A 148 -4.31 1.30 -5.77
N VAL A 149 -4.57 0.00 -5.75
CA VAL A 149 -4.96 -0.79 -6.93
C VAL A 149 -6.28 -1.51 -6.69
N SER A 150 -6.83 -2.17 -7.71
CA SER A 150 -8.15 -2.80 -7.64
C SER A 150 -8.11 -4.26 -7.22
N GLY A 151 -7.77 -4.54 -5.96
CA GLY A 151 -7.93 -5.86 -5.34
C GLY A 151 -6.66 -6.71 -5.25
N SER A 152 -6.77 -7.83 -4.53
CA SER A 152 -5.64 -8.67 -4.10
C SER A 152 -4.79 -9.23 -5.24
N ASP A 153 -5.41 -9.67 -6.34
CA ASP A 153 -4.69 -10.25 -7.48
C ASP A 153 -3.76 -9.21 -8.13
N PHE A 154 -4.21 -7.96 -8.19
CA PHE A 154 -3.40 -6.88 -8.74
C PHE A 154 -2.24 -6.53 -7.81
N VAL A 155 -2.48 -6.49 -6.49
CA VAL A 155 -1.39 -6.32 -5.50
C VAL A 155 -0.33 -7.39 -5.67
N LYS A 156 -0.72 -8.67 -5.75
CA LYS A 156 0.23 -9.77 -5.98
C LYS A 156 0.98 -9.60 -7.31
N SER A 157 0.26 -9.23 -8.37
CA SER A 157 0.86 -9.09 -9.69
C SER A 157 2.00 -8.07 -9.72
N HIS A 158 1.81 -6.86 -9.18
CA HIS A 158 2.87 -5.83 -9.21
C HIS A 158 3.90 -6.01 -8.09
N LEU A 159 3.55 -6.74 -7.03
CA LEU A 159 4.48 -7.03 -5.93
C LEU A 159 5.54 -8.03 -6.37
N TYR A 160 5.12 -9.16 -6.95
CA TYR A 160 5.98 -10.31 -7.24
C TYR A 160 6.54 -10.35 -8.67
N HIS A 161 6.12 -9.45 -9.57
CA HIS A 161 6.67 -9.39 -10.93
C HIS A 161 8.20 -9.21 -10.95
N ASP A 162 8.85 -9.62 -12.04
CA ASP A 162 10.30 -9.48 -12.25
C ASP A 162 10.79 -8.03 -12.27
N GLU A 163 9.88 -7.09 -12.49
CA GLU A 163 10.10 -5.63 -12.37
C GLU A 163 9.20 -5.00 -11.31
N GLY A 164 8.68 -5.84 -10.42
CA GLY A 164 7.72 -5.50 -9.38
C GLY A 164 8.35 -4.79 -8.18
N VAL A 165 7.49 -4.44 -7.23
CA VAL A 165 7.83 -3.67 -6.02
C VAL A 165 8.99 -4.32 -5.25
N LEU A 166 9.00 -5.65 -5.10
CA LEU A 166 10.05 -6.34 -4.33
C LEU A 166 11.47 -6.12 -4.91
N GLN A 167 11.58 -5.93 -6.22
CA GLN A 167 12.86 -5.74 -6.91
C GLN A 167 13.43 -4.32 -6.75
N GLY A 168 12.61 -3.40 -6.26
CA GLY A 168 13.05 -2.04 -5.95
C GLY A 168 13.67 -1.90 -4.55
N PHE A 169 13.37 -2.84 -3.65
CA PHE A 169 14.01 -2.88 -2.34
C PHE A 169 15.41 -3.48 -2.42
N LYS A 170 16.28 -3.06 -1.49
CA LYS A 170 17.62 -3.62 -1.33
C LYS A 170 17.75 -4.16 0.09
N LYS A 171 18.10 -5.45 0.20
CA LYS A 171 18.34 -6.11 1.49
C LYS A 171 19.46 -5.49 2.32
N SER A 172 20.36 -4.71 1.70
CA SER A 172 21.40 -3.95 2.40
C SER A 172 20.88 -2.68 3.08
N GLU A 173 19.68 -2.22 2.72
CA GLU A 173 19.04 -0.98 3.20
C GLU A 173 17.80 -1.31 4.06
N THR A 174 17.92 -2.29 4.95
CA THR A 174 16.80 -2.78 5.78
C THR A 174 16.19 -1.68 6.65
N GLY A 175 14.86 -1.56 6.62
CA GLY A 175 14.08 -0.64 7.45
C GLY A 175 14.06 0.80 6.94
N THR A 176 14.67 1.09 5.80
CA THR A 176 14.79 2.47 5.30
C THR A 176 13.58 2.94 4.50
N LYS A 177 12.96 2.03 3.73
CA LYS A 177 11.83 2.34 2.86
C LYS A 177 10.53 1.75 3.40
N GLY A 178 9.43 2.49 3.28
CA GLY A 178 8.10 2.09 3.69
C GLY A 178 7.19 1.79 2.51
N TYR A 179 6.36 0.76 2.62
CA TYR A 179 5.28 0.44 1.69
C TYR A 179 3.95 0.50 2.43
N VAL A 180 3.04 1.34 1.91
CA VAL A 180 1.71 1.59 2.45
C VAL A 180 0.67 1.05 1.48
N GLU A 181 -0.05 0.02 1.87
CA GLU A 181 -1.11 -0.60 1.07
C GLU A 181 -2.46 0.02 1.41
N LEU A 182 -3.00 0.85 0.51
CA LEU A 182 -4.29 1.52 0.66
C LEU A 182 -5.45 0.67 0.14
N THR A 183 -5.16 -0.42 -0.59
CA THR A 183 -6.16 -1.30 -1.16
C THR A 183 -6.83 -2.15 -0.08
N GLY A 184 -8.16 -2.27 -0.14
CA GLY A 184 -8.92 -3.23 0.64
C GLY A 184 -8.68 -4.68 0.18
N ILE A 185 -7.55 -5.26 0.54
CA ILE A 185 -7.18 -6.65 0.24
C ILE A 185 -7.54 -7.63 1.38
N ASP A 186 -7.64 -8.91 1.03
CA ASP A 186 -7.86 -10.00 1.98
C ASP A 186 -6.69 -10.15 2.99
N PRO A 187 -6.94 -10.75 4.17
CA PRO A 187 -5.94 -10.82 5.23
C PRO A 187 -4.71 -11.63 4.81
N SER A 188 -4.91 -12.78 4.13
CA SER A 188 -3.81 -13.62 3.66
C SER A 188 -2.88 -12.87 2.72
N THR A 189 -3.42 -12.16 1.74
CA THR A 189 -2.61 -11.36 0.80
C THR A 189 -1.84 -10.26 1.53
N SER A 190 -2.44 -9.61 2.53
CA SER A 190 -1.74 -8.59 3.30
C SER A 190 -0.61 -9.16 4.15
N ILE A 191 -0.83 -10.30 4.81
CA ILE A 191 0.19 -10.99 5.61
C ILE A 191 1.35 -11.44 4.72
N GLU A 192 1.04 -12.09 3.59
CA GLU A 192 2.04 -12.51 2.59
C GLU A 192 2.84 -11.32 2.06
N SER A 193 2.17 -10.20 1.78
CA SER A 193 2.83 -8.98 1.29
C SER A 193 3.77 -8.38 2.33
N ALA A 194 3.33 -8.31 3.59
CA ALA A 194 4.13 -7.82 4.71
C ALA A 194 5.38 -8.69 4.92
N GLU A 195 5.23 -10.02 4.93
CA GLU A 195 6.35 -10.96 5.05
C GLU A 195 7.36 -10.79 3.92
N ALA A 196 6.89 -10.69 2.67
CA ALA A 196 7.74 -10.49 1.51
C ALA A 196 8.49 -9.16 1.57
N ILE A 197 7.78 -8.05 1.82
CA ILE A 197 8.39 -6.71 1.88
C ILE A 197 9.44 -6.63 2.99
N ASN A 198 9.12 -7.16 4.17
CA ASN A 198 10.08 -7.21 5.29
C ASN A 198 11.30 -8.07 4.95
N TYR A 199 11.12 -9.19 4.26
CA TYR A 199 12.23 -10.06 3.82
C TYR A 199 13.17 -9.36 2.82
N PHE A 200 12.64 -8.47 1.97
CA PHE A 200 13.43 -7.66 1.04
C PHE A 200 13.99 -6.37 1.67
N GLY A 201 13.71 -6.12 2.95
CA GLY A 201 14.26 -5.01 3.73
C GLY A 201 13.37 -3.76 3.80
N GLY A 202 12.14 -3.83 3.30
CA GLY A 202 11.15 -2.76 3.48
C GLY A 202 10.44 -2.84 4.83
N ARG A 203 9.62 -1.82 5.13
CA ARG A 203 8.60 -1.82 6.19
C ARG A 203 7.22 -1.82 5.55
N TYR A 204 6.26 -2.48 6.17
CA TYR A 204 4.90 -2.60 5.64
C TYR A 204 3.86 -1.98 6.59
N LEU A 205 2.95 -1.21 6.02
CA LEU A 205 1.76 -0.69 6.69
C LEU A 205 0.56 -0.97 5.79
N LYS A 206 -0.47 -1.63 6.32
CA LYS A 206 -1.77 -1.70 5.68
C LYS A 206 -2.61 -0.52 6.17
N ALA A 207 -3.25 0.19 5.25
CA ALA A 207 -4.05 1.39 5.51
C ALA A 207 -5.28 1.42 4.57
N PRO A 208 -6.17 0.42 4.64
CA PRO A 208 -7.25 0.28 3.70
C PRO A 208 -8.24 1.43 3.82
N ILE A 209 -8.72 1.91 2.68
CA ILE A 209 -9.71 2.98 2.59
C ILE A 209 -11.10 2.45 2.95
N PHE A 210 -11.73 3.08 3.93
CA PHE A 210 -13.14 2.88 4.28
C PHE A 210 -13.99 3.91 3.54
N HIS A 211 -15.23 3.53 3.22
CA HIS A 211 -16.20 4.40 2.54
C HIS A 211 -15.65 5.17 1.33
N PRO A 212 -15.03 4.50 0.33
CA PRO A 212 -14.52 5.19 -0.86
C PRO A 212 -15.58 6.06 -1.57
N GLU A 213 -16.87 5.71 -1.46
CA GLU A 213 -18.00 6.48 -1.96
C GLU A 213 -18.18 7.86 -1.31
N ARG A 214 -17.81 8.02 -0.03
CA ARG A 214 -17.97 9.29 0.70
C ARG A 214 -16.96 10.36 0.26
N PHE A 215 -15.97 9.97 -0.54
CA PHE A 215 -15.00 10.91 -1.06
C PHE A 215 -15.66 12.00 -1.92
N GLU A 216 -16.69 11.66 -2.69
CA GLU A 216 -17.42 12.64 -3.52
C GLU A 216 -18.23 13.63 -2.67
N GLU A 217 -18.66 13.21 -1.48
CA GLU A 217 -19.48 14.02 -0.56
C GLU A 217 -18.62 14.99 0.24
N ASN A 218 -17.51 14.51 0.81
CA ASN A 218 -16.73 15.25 1.81
C ASN A 218 -15.30 15.57 1.36
N GLY A 219 -14.83 15.02 0.24
CA GLY A 219 -13.44 15.15 -0.23
C GLY A 219 -12.40 14.52 0.69
N ARG A 220 -12.84 13.70 1.66
CA ARG A 220 -12.00 13.11 2.71
C ARG A 220 -12.32 11.63 2.90
N LEU A 221 -11.30 10.85 3.24
CA LEU A 221 -11.37 9.41 3.48
C LEU A 221 -11.24 9.06 4.96
N GLU A 222 -11.62 7.83 5.30
CA GLU A 222 -11.34 7.22 6.61
C GLU A 222 -10.42 6.01 6.39
N ILE A 223 -9.39 5.86 7.23
CA ILE A 223 -8.48 4.71 7.16
C ILE A 223 -8.21 4.12 8.55
N LEU A 224 -8.08 2.79 8.62
CA LEU A 224 -7.71 2.05 9.84
C LEU A 224 -6.44 1.23 9.58
N CYS A 225 -5.32 1.71 10.10
CA CYS A 225 -4.01 1.17 9.78
C CYS A 225 -3.59 0.01 10.69
N SER A 226 -2.84 -0.94 10.14
CA SER A 226 -2.14 -2.00 10.90
C SER A 226 -0.74 -2.29 10.33
N GLY A 227 0.16 -2.78 11.19
CA GLY A 227 1.54 -3.13 10.82
C GLY A 227 2.58 -2.26 11.49
N ASP A 228 3.50 -1.68 10.74
CA ASP A 228 4.63 -0.93 11.31
C ASP A 228 4.18 0.42 11.90
N MET A 229 4.17 0.51 13.24
CA MET A 229 3.83 1.73 13.99
C MET A 229 4.80 2.90 13.71
N GLY A 230 6.07 2.62 13.40
CA GLY A 230 7.03 3.67 13.04
C GLY A 230 6.68 4.30 11.70
N LEU A 231 6.39 3.46 10.70
CA LEU A 231 5.93 3.88 9.38
C LEU A 231 4.59 4.62 9.46
N PHE A 232 3.65 4.17 10.31
CA PHE A 232 2.40 4.90 10.56
C PHE A 232 2.65 6.34 11.00
N LYS A 233 3.53 6.55 11.99
CA LYS A 233 3.89 7.90 12.47
C LYS A 233 4.58 8.75 11.41
N GLU A 234 5.42 8.14 10.58
CA GLU A 234 6.04 8.84 9.44
C GLU A 234 5.01 9.23 8.37
N CYS A 235 3.94 8.43 8.23
CA CYS A 235 2.87 8.66 7.26
C CYS A 235 1.75 9.59 7.74
N GLU A 236 1.70 9.95 9.03
CA GLU A 236 0.61 10.75 9.62
C GLU A 236 0.38 12.05 8.85
N SER A 237 1.46 12.78 8.53
CA SER A 237 1.39 14.01 7.73
C SER A 237 0.81 13.80 6.32
N TRP A 238 1.10 12.65 5.69
CA TRP A 238 0.55 12.29 4.39
C TRP A 238 -0.93 11.95 4.47
N PHE A 239 -1.35 11.21 5.50
CA PHE A 239 -2.75 10.84 5.68
C PHE A 239 -3.63 12.06 5.86
N THR A 240 -3.21 13.05 6.66
CA THR A 240 -3.97 14.29 6.86
C THR A 240 -4.28 15.07 5.57
N ALA A 241 -3.51 14.84 4.50
CA ALA A 241 -3.76 15.49 3.21
C ALA A 241 -5.08 15.02 2.58
N PHE A 242 -5.50 13.77 2.80
CA PHE A 242 -6.65 13.16 2.12
C PHE A 242 -7.65 12.46 3.04
N THR A 243 -7.37 12.31 4.34
CA THR A 243 -8.26 11.69 5.32
C THR A 243 -8.93 12.72 6.23
N GLU A 244 -10.14 12.42 6.69
CA GLU A 244 -10.80 13.10 7.82
C GLU A 244 -10.40 12.42 9.14
N ASP A 245 -10.37 11.08 9.14
CA ASP A 245 -9.96 10.29 10.29
C ASP A 245 -8.94 9.22 9.88
N VAL A 246 -7.95 9.02 10.75
CA VAL A 246 -6.88 8.04 10.62
C VAL A 246 -6.62 7.41 11.99
N SER A 247 -6.82 6.11 12.07
CA SER A 247 -6.62 5.34 13.30
C SER A 247 -5.60 4.23 13.08
N PHE A 248 -4.93 3.80 14.15
CA PHE A 248 -4.04 2.63 14.15
C PHE A 248 -4.63 1.55 15.04
N SER A 249 -4.92 0.37 14.47
CA SER A 249 -5.53 -0.74 15.21
C SER A 249 -4.50 -1.58 15.95
N SER A 250 -3.50 -2.11 15.23
CA SER A 250 -2.51 -3.02 15.82
C SER A 250 -1.23 -3.17 15.00
N CYS A 251 -0.20 -3.71 15.63
CA CYS A 251 1.06 -4.04 14.95
C CYS A 251 0.96 -5.33 14.13
N ASP A 252 -0.07 -6.14 14.36
CA ASP A 252 -0.26 -7.44 13.71
C ASP A 252 -1.05 -7.24 12.41
N VAL A 253 -0.33 -7.35 11.29
CA VAL A 253 -0.92 -7.23 9.95
C VAL A 253 -2.01 -8.29 9.78
N GLY A 254 -3.24 -7.87 9.47
CA GLY A 254 -4.39 -8.76 9.27
C GLY A 254 -5.53 -8.53 10.24
N GLU A 255 -5.28 -8.02 11.46
CA GLU A 255 -6.35 -7.75 12.45
C GLU A 255 -7.29 -6.62 12.01
N ASP A 256 -6.77 -5.63 11.29
CA ASP A 256 -7.55 -4.58 10.61
C ASP A 256 -8.58 -5.16 9.61
N THR A 257 -8.29 -6.35 9.08
CA THR A 257 -9.12 -6.93 8.02
C THR A 257 -10.42 -7.50 8.56
N GLU A 258 -10.46 -7.93 9.83
CA GLU A 258 -11.72 -8.31 10.47
C GLU A 258 -12.67 -7.10 10.58
N PHE A 259 -12.13 -5.93 10.94
CA PHE A 259 -12.90 -4.69 10.95
C PHE A 259 -13.39 -4.32 9.56
N LEU A 260 -12.53 -4.39 8.54
CA LEU A 260 -12.90 -4.10 7.16
C LEU A 260 -13.97 -5.07 6.62
N LEU A 261 -13.84 -6.37 6.91
CA LEU A 261 -14.82 -7.39 6.50
C LEU A 261 -16.15 -7.22 7.22
N LEU A 262 -16.13 -6.96 8.54
CA LEU A 262 -17.34 -6.68 9.31
C LEU A 262 -18.05 -5.46 8.75
N PHE A 263 -17.30 -4.39 8.51
CA PHE A 263 -17.79 -3.16 7.93
C PHE A 263 -18.44 -3.38 6.56
N ASN A 264 -17.75 -4.08 5.65
CA ASN A 264 -18.28 -4.39 4.32
C ASN A 264 -19.57 -5.22 4.42
N ARG A 265 -19.70 -6.11 5.41
CA ARG A 265 -20.94 -6.86 5.65
C ARG A 265 -22.07 -5.96 6.12
N VAL A 266 -21.81 -5.02 7.03
CA VAL A 266 -22.82 -4.05 7.50
C VAL A 266 -23.30 -3.18 6.34
N LYS A 267 -22.39 -2.63 5.55
CA LYS A 267 -22.71 -1.82 4.37
C LYS A 267 -23.60 -2.58 3.37
N ASN A 268 -23.24 -3.83 3.07
CA ASN A 268 -24.04 -4.68 2.18
C ASN A 268 -25.46 -4.94 2.71
N VAL A 269 -25.67 -4.95 4.02
CA VAL A 269 -27.00 -5.08 4.61
C VAL A 269 -27.79 -3.79 4.44
N ASP A 270 -27.19 -2.63 4.71
CA ASP A 270 -27.85 -1.33 4.54
C ASP A 270 -28.26 -1.08 3.08
N GLU A 271 -27.39 -1.38 2.11
CA GLU A 271 -27.71 -1.25 0.68
C GLU A 271 -28.89 -2.16 0.27
N LYS A 272 -28.91 -3.41 0.74
CA LYS A 272 -30.03 -4.33 0.49
C LYS A 272 -31.34 -3.83 1.09
N ILE A 273 -31.29 -3.24 2.29
CA ILE A 273 -32.47 -2.64 2.93
C ILE A 273 -32.98 -1.47 2.07
N LEU A 274 -32.09 -0.57 1.64
CA LEU A 274 -32.44 0.57 0.80
C LEU A 274 -33.05 0.14 -0.55
N ASP A 275 -32.52 -0.92 -1.17
CA ASP A 275 -33.07 -1.45 -2.42
C ASP A 275 -34.46 -2.05 -2.23
N VAL A 276 -34.72 -2.74 -1.13
CA VAL A 276 -36.07 -3.22 -0.78
C VAL A 276 -37.05 -2.04 -0.65
N PHE A 277 -36.64 -0.95 0.02
CA PHE A 277 -37.47 0.26 0.12
C PHE A 277 -37.69 0.94 -1.24
N ARG A 278 -36.68 1.01 -2.10
CA ARG A 278 -36.82 1.57 -3.46
C ARG A 278 -37.79 0.76 -4.30
N VAL A 279 -37.69 -0.57 -4.29
CA VAL A 279 -38.62 -1.47 -5.00
C VAL A 279 -40.04 -1.32 -4.45
N PHE A 280 -40.20 -1.16 -3.13
CA PHE A 280 -41.51 -0.94 -2.54
C PHE A 280 -42.13 0.41 -2.94
N ASN A 281 -41.32 1.46 -3.05
CA ASN A 281 -41.79 2.81 -3.44
C ASN A 281 -42.01 2.98 -4.95
N GLN A 282 -41.41 2.15 -5.81
CA GLN A 282 -41.68 2.15 -7.25
C GLN A 282 -42.96 1.37 -7.64
N ASN A 283 -43.44 0.50 -6.75
CA ASN A 283 -44.62 -0.35 -6.96
C ASN A 283 -45.89 0.18 -6.25
N ASN A 284 -45.83 1.37 -5.64
CA ASN A 284 -46.97 2.10 -5.07
C ASN A 284 -47.09 3.48 -5.73
#